data_AF-A0A4R1RVQ3-F1
#
_entry.id   AF-A0A4R1RVQ3-F1
#
_cell.length_a   1.000
_cell.length_b   1.000
_cell.length_c   1.000
_cell.angle_alpha   90.00
_cell.angle_beta   90.00
_cell.angle_gamma   90.00
#
_symmetry.space_group_name_H-M   'P 1'
#
loop_
_entity.id
_entity.type
_entity.pdbx_description
1 polymer ?
#
loop_
_entity_poly.entity_id
_entity_poly.type
_entity_poly.pdbx_seq_one_letter_code
_entity_poly.pdbx_strand_id
1 'polypeptide(L)'
;MADKTYTTIDPHSDRSLTRRSFIAAAAAAPVVAAAPALAAIDKLTPDTTLANLIEKHFPLWSRIQDLLEQEDRLLSRADKPNTGTVLPREVFKGRSFLCEASRRPIWNDEGIDEAADGYIRSHQWHIDQRITPAGHRRRIAEVEQERIEGKRLLAERKAVYNAWWDATGLTAIVEQCHALEDIEDPLYQQIMNWEPQTIEDARLMAGYIVRLHDGDVPELRAVNLVKRLAGLTVSTGEEA
;
A
#
# COMPACT_ATOMS: atom_id res chain seq x y z
N MET A 1 33.59 53.33 32.18
CA MET A 1 33.35 52.16 33.05
C MET A 1 31.86 51.87 33.00
N ALA A 2 31.48 50.88 32.20
CA ALA A 2 30.10 50.47 31.97
C ALA A 2 29.86 49.21 32.80
N ASP A 3 28.96 49.29 33.76
CA ASP A 3 28.53 48.15 34.55
C ASP A 3 27.26 47.59 33.92
N LYS A 4 27.37 46.37 33.35
CA LYS A 4 26.28 45.63 32.73
C LYS A 4 25.81 44.57 33.73
N THR A 5 24.70 44.85 34.40
CA THR A 5 23.93 43.84 35.13
C THR A 5 23.21 42.94 34.11
N TYR A 6 23.58 41.65 34.11
CA TYR A 6 22.90 40.60 33.37
C TYR A 6 21.64 40.17 34.13
N THR A 7 20.46 40.41 33.55
CA THR A 7 19.22 39.76 33.98
C THR A 7 19.12 38.40 33.31
N THR A 8 19.20 37.34 34.12
CA THR A 8 18.92 35.96 33.73
C THR A 8 17.46 35.83 33.28
N ILE A 9 17.24 35.49 32.01
CA ILE A 9 15.92 35.07 31.52
C ILE A 9 15.84 33.56 31.69
N ASP A 10 14.92 33.14 32.55
CA ASP A 10 14.55 31.75 32.81
C ASP A 10 13.93 31.12 31.54
N PRO A 11 14.44 29.99 31.00
CA PRO A 11 13.93 29.38 29.77
C PRO A 11 12.66 28.53 29.96
N HIS A 12 12.01 28.59 31.13
CA HIS A 12 10.88 27.73 31.49
C HIS A 12 9.52 28.41 31.60
N SER A 13 9.16 29.29 30.66
CA SER A 13 7.80 29.82 30.58
C SER A 13 7.37 30.10 29.14
N ASP A 14 7.07 29.04 28.37
CA ASP A 14 6.02 29.03 27.32
C ASP A 14 6.03 27.73 26.49
N ARG A 15 6.00 26.56 27.14
CA ARG A 15 5.83 25.26 26.46
C ARG A 15 4.58 24.51 26.90
N SER A 16 3.53 25.23 27.29
CA SER A 16 2.20 24.69 27.55
C SER A 16 1.19 25.00 26.44
N LEU A 17 1.64 25.31 25.22
CA LEU A 17 0.84 25.06 24.02
C LEU A 17 0.91 23.56 23.72
N THR A 18 0.02 22.89 24.43
CA THR A 18 -0.11 21.46 24.66
C THR A 18 -0.07 20.58 23.41
N ARG A 19 0.60 19.43 23.55
CA ARG A 19 0.53 18.21 22.72
C ARG A 19 -0.91 17.79 22.31
N ARG A 20 -1.93 18.25 23.05
CA ARG A 20 -3.36 18.06 22.74
C ARG A 20 -3.85 18.85 21.52
N SER A 21 -3.28 20.02 21.22
CA SER A 21 -3.70 20.84 20.07
C SER A 21 -3.26 20.22 18.73
N PHE A 22 -2.15 19.47 18.74
CA PHE A 22 -1.62 18.82 17.54
C PHE A 22 -2.40 17.55 17.18
N ILE A 23 -2.87 16.79 18.18
CA ILE A 23 -3.74 15.63 17.96
C ILE A 23 -5.15 16.07 17.52
N ALA A 24 -5.63 17.23 17.99
CA ALA A 24 -6.92 17.77 17.58
C ALA A 24 -6.93 18.31 16.14
N ALA A 25 -5.80 18.82 15.62
CA ALA A 25 -5.72 19.35 14.26
C ALA A 25 -5.56 18.25 13.18
N ALA A 26 -4.99 17.09 13.54
CA ALA A 26 -4.92 15.93 12.63
C ALA A 26 -6.25 15.13 12.57
N ALA A 27 -7.14 15.32 13.54
CA ALA A 27 -8.41 14.60 13.63
C ALA A 27 -9.57 15.26 12.84
N ALA A 28 -9.31 16.33 12.08
CA ALA A 28 -10.36 17.16 11.48
C ALA A 28 -10.17 17.40 9.98
N ALA A 29 -9.62 16.43 9.24
CA ALA A 29 -10.00 16.29 7.84
C ALA A 29 -11.28 15.44 7.84
N PRO A 30 -12.48 16.03 7.69
CA PRO A 30 -13.65 15.22 7.44
C PRO A 30 -13.38 14.48 6.13
N VAL A 31 -13.14 13.17 6.21
CA VAL A 31 -13.43 12.28 5.09
C VAL A 31 -14.90 12.55 4.81
N VAL A 32 -15.16 13.38 3.81
CA VAL A 32 -16.51 13.70 3.36
C VAL A 32 -17.12 12.35 3.03
N ALA A 33 -17.99 11.87 3.91
CA ALA A 33 -18.69 10.62 3.76
C ALA A 33 -19.45 10.71 2.43
N ALA A 34 -18.91 10.08 1.39
CA ALA A 34 -19.51 9.99 0.08
C ALA A 34 -20.64 8.95 0.06
N ALA A 35 -21.41 8.88 1.15
CA ALA A 35 -22.68 8.18 1.23
C ALA A 35 -23.63 8.46 0.05
N PRO A 36 -23.59 9.62 -0.66
CA PRO A 36 -24.45 9.79 -1.84
C PRO A 36 -24.09 8.90 -3.03
N ALA A 37 -22.85 8.40 -3.15
CA ALA A 37 -22.45 7.60 -4.32
C ALA A 37 -23.06 6.19 -4.27
N LEU A 38 -23.12 5.58 -3.08
CA LEU A 38 -23.68 4.24 -2.87
C LEU A 38 -25.22 4.24 -2.91
N ALA A 39 -25.87 5.34 -2.49
CA ALA A 39 -27.34 5.43 -2.46
C ALA A 39 -28.00 5.57 -3.85
N ALA A 40 -27.23 5.83 -4.91
CA ALA A 40 -27.75 5.92 -6.28
C ALA A 40 -27.89 4.56 -6.99
N ILE A 41 -27.47 3.47 -6.33
CA ILE A 41 -27.29 2.14 -6.97
C ILE A 41 -28.58 1.32 -6.99
N ASP A 42 -29.62 1.73 -6.26
CA ASP A 42 -30.82 0.91 -6.04
C ASP A 42 -31.81 0.85 -7.24
N LYS A 43 -31.40 1.29 -8.43
CA LYS A 43 -32.17 1.10 -9.67
C LYS A 43 -31.27 0.92 -10.89
N LEU A 44 -30.43 -0.11 -10.90
CA LEU A 44 -29.97 -0.69 -12.16
C LEU A 44 -31.16 -1.45 -12.80
N THR A 45 -32.11 -0.70 -13.38
CA THR A 45 -32.78 -1.18 -14.58
C THR A 45 -31.69 -1.63 -15.56
N PRO A 46 -31.84 -2.76 -16.29
CA PRO A 46 -30.83 -3.15 -17.27
C PRO A 46 -30.63 -1.97 -18.21
N ASP A 47 -29.49 -1.28 -18.10
CA ASP A 47 -29.19 -0.14 -18.94
C ASP A 47 -28.95 -0.67 -20.33
N THR A 48 -29.89 -0.42 -21.24
CA THR A 48 -29.95 -1.12 -22.52
C THR A 48 -29.03 -0.54 -23.59
N THR A 49 -28.18 0.45 -23.28
CA THR A 49 -27.32 1.12 -24.27
C THR A 49 -25.88 1.28 -23.78
N LEU A 50 -24.94 1.09 -24.70
CA LEU A 50 -23.51 1.29 -24.47
C LEU A 50 -23.19 2.71 -23.97
N ALA A 51 -23.87 3.73 -24.51
CA ALA A 51 -23.67 5.12 -24.11
C ALA A 51 -23.98 5.34 -22.62
N ASN A 52 -25.07 4.76 -22.11
CA ASN A 52 -25.45 4.89 -20.70
C ASN A 52 -24.44 4.18 -19.78
N LEU A 53 -23.94 3.01 -20.18
CA LEU A 53 -22.90 2.29 -19.43
C LEU A 53 -21.62 3.13 -19.34
N ILE A 54 -21.17 3.72 -20.46
CA ILE A 54 -19.99 4.59 -20.51
C ILE A 54 -20.18 5.85 -19.65
N GLU A 55 -21.36 6.47 -19.70
CA GLU A 55 -21.68 7.67 -18.92
C GLU A 55 -21.64 7.39 -17.41
N LYS A 56 -22.05 6.19 -16.97
CA LYS A 56 -21.97 5.74 -15.57
C LYS A 56 -20.55 5.35 -15.15
N HIS A 57 -19.78 4.74 -16.04
CA HIS A 57 -18.44 4.24 -15.75
C HIS A 57 -17.44 5.35 -15.45
N PHE A 58 -17.33 6.38 -16.30
CA PHE A 58 -16.27 7.38 -16.16
C PHE A 58 -16.27 8.17 -14.84
N PRO A 59 -17.43 8.59 -14.29
CA PRO A 59 -17.47 9.22 -12.96
C PRO A 59 -16.97 8.30 -11.84
N LEU A 60 -17.30 7.00 -11.90
CA LEU A 60 -16.83 6.01 -10.93
C LEU A 60 -15.32 5.80 -11.05
N TRP A 61 -14.83 5.56 -12.28
CA TRP A 61 -13.40 5.43 -12.56
C TRP A 61 -12.61 6.65 -12.08
N SER A 62 -13.07 7.87 -12.43
CA SER A 62 -12.42 9.11 -11.98
C SER A 62 -12.37 9.22 -10.46
N ARG A 63 -13.44 8.79 -9.76
CA ARG A 63 -13.48 8.83 -8.30
C ARG A 63 -12.53 7.81 -7.67
N ILE A 64 -12.39 6.62 -8.26
CA ILE A 64 -11.41 5.62 -7.84
C ILE A 64 -10.00 6.19 -8.01
N GLN A 65 -9.68 6.80 -9.15
CA GLN A 65 -8.37 7.45 -9.37
C GLN A 65 -8.10 8.55 -8.34
N ASP A 66 -9.08 9.41 -8.02
CA ASP A 66 -8.95 10.43 -6.98
C ASP A 66 -8.64 9.84 -5.58
N LEU A 67 -9.18 8.66 -5.27
CA LEU A 67 -8.94 7.96 -4.01
C LEU A 67 -7.55 7.33 -3.97
N LEU A 68 -7.13 6.68 -5.07
CA LEU A 68 -5.78 6.12 -5.22
C LEU A 68 -4.72 7.21 -5.11
N GLU A 69 -4.94 8.39 -5.70
CA GLU A 69 -4.05 9.53 -5.52
C GLU A 69 -4.01 10.04 -4.08
N GLN A 70 -5.15 10.02 -3.37
CA GLN A 70 -5.19 10.40 -1.96
C GLN A 70 -4.44 9.40 -1.08
N GLU A 71 -4.60 8.11 -1.35
CA GLU A 71 -3.83 7.04 -0.71
C GLU A 71 -2.34 7.24 -0.94
N ASP A 72 -1.90 7.43 -2.19
CA ASP A 72 -0.48 7.62 -2.53
C ASP A 72 0.10 8.86 -1.83
N ARG A 73 -0.65 9.98 -1.80
CA ARG A 73 -0.25 11.18 -1.07
C ARG A 73 -0.05 10.92 0.42
N LEU A 74 -0.92 10.12 1.04
CA LEU A 74 -0.80 9.75 2.46
C LEU A 74 0.38 8.80 2.69
N LEU A 75 0.57 7.82 1.81
CA LEU A 75 1.68 6.85 1.88
C LEU A 75 3.05 7.48 1.57
N SER A 76 3.07 8.62 0.89
CA SER A 76 4.26 9.40 0.57
C SER A 76 4.61 10.46 1.61
N ARG A 77 3.83 10.59 2.69
CA ARG A 77 4.12 11.57 3.74
C ARG A 77 5.44 11.27 4.46
N ALA A 78 6.18 12.33 4.77
CA ALA A 78 7.47 12.24 5.47
C ALA A 78 7.35 11.69 6.92
N ASP A 79 6.16 11.77 7.53
CA ASP A 79 5.90 11.24 8.87
C ASP A 79 5.42 9.78 8.86
N LYS A 80 5.34 9.12 7.70
CA LYS A 80 5.01 7.69 7.63
C LYS A 80 6.09 6.88 8.35
N PRO A 81 5.74 6.11 9.39
CA PRO A 81 6.69 5.21 10.03
C PRO A 81 7.11 4.08 9.08
N ASN A 82 8.24 3.42 9.38
CA ASN A 82 8.62 2.21 8.66
C ASN A 82 7.45 1.20 8.72
N THR A 83 7.24 0.41 7.66
CA THR A 83 6.09 -0.46 7.37
C THR A 83 5.97 -1.67 8.31
N GLY A 84 6.33 -1.52 9.58
CA GLY A 84 6.33 -2.61 10.55
C GLY A 84 7.35 -3.70 10.24
N THR A 85 8.47 -3.36 9.57
CA THR A 85 9.52 -4.32 9.21
C THR A 85 10.78 -4.14 10.04
N VAL A 86 11.59 -5.19 10.12
CA VAL A 86 12.94 -5.15 10.68
C VAL A 86 13.94 -5.77 9.71
N LEU A 87 15.17 -5.28 9.70
CA LEU A 87 16.25 -5.87 8.93
C LEU A 87 17.02 -6.88 9.78
N PRO A 88 17.51 -7.99 9.19
CA PRO A 88 18.33 -8.97 9.91
C PRO A 88 19.52 -8.35 10.63
N ARG A 89 20.12 -7.29 10.07
CA ARG A 89 21.25 -6.56 10.69
C ARG A 89 20.88 -5.76 11.94
N GLU A 90 19.61 -5.40 12.11
CA GLU A 90 19.13 -4.68 13.29
C GLU A 90 18.92 -5.63 14.47
N VAL A 91 18.65 -6.91 14.17
CA VAL A 91 18.30 -7.94 15.15
C VAL A 91 19.51 -8.83 15.47
N PHE A 92 20.17 -9.38 14.46
CA PHE A 92 21.20 -10.40 14.61
C PHE A 92 22.61 -9.80 14.49
N LYS A 93 23.30 -9.64 15.63
CA LYS A 93 24.60 -8.96 15.69
C LYS A 93 25.74 -9.90 15.24
N GLY A 94 26.79 -9.33 14.65
CA GLY A 94 28.04 -10.07 14.36
C GLY A 94 28.05 -10.91 13.08
N ARG A 95 27.12 -10.69 12.13
CA ARG A 95 27.22 -11.29 10.78
C ARG A 95 28.21 -10.50 9.91
N SER A 96 28.85 -11.17 8.96
CA SER A 96 29.40 -10.48 7.78
C SER A 96 28.23 -9.95 6.96
N PHE A 97 28.04 -8.62 6.98
CA PHE A 97 26.94 -7.89 6.32
C PHE A 97 27.07 -7.81 4.79
N LEU A 98 27.87 -8.70 4.20
CA LEU A 98 28.16 -8.74 2.77
C LEU A 98 27.17 -9.63 1.98
N CYS A 99 26.27 -10.37 2.66
CA CYS A 99 25.29 -11.21 1.98
C CYS A 99 23.96 -10.48 1.74
N GLU A 100 23.40 -10.65 0.54
CA GLU A 100 22.13 -10.03 0.12
C GLU A 100 20.96 -10.39 1.06
N ALA A 101 20.97 -11.59 1.63
CA ALA A 101 19.96 -12.02 2.61
C ALA A 101 19.91 -11.12 3.86
N SER A 102 21.01 -10.46 4.24
CA SER A 102 21.05 -9.55 5.40
C SER A 102 20.40 -8.18 5.14
N ARG A 103 20.05 -7.89 3.88
CA ARG A 103 19.41 -6.65 3.44
C ARG A 103 17.91 -6.79 3.22
N ARG A 104 17.38 -8.02 3.21
CA ARG A 104 15.96 -8.27 2.98
C ARG A 104 15.15 -7.96 4.25
N PRO A 105 14.11 -7.11 4.17
CA PRO A 105 13.21 -6.87 5.30
C PRO A 105 12.49 -8.14 5.75
N ILE A 106 12.34 -8.29 7.06
CA ILE A 106 11.53 -9.32 7.71
C ILE A 106 10.21 -8.67 8.12
N TRP A 107 9.10 -9.31 7.75
CA TRP A 107 7.75 -8.77 7.85
C TRP A 107 6.91 -9.44 8.95
N ASN A 108 7.32 -10.61 9.44
CA ASN A 108 6.55 -11.43 10.37
C ASN A 108 7.47 -12.19 11.36
N ASP A 109 6.84 -12.73 12.40
CA ASP A 109 7.52 -13.50 13.44
C ASP A 109 8.17 -14.76 12.89
N GLU A 110 7.54 -15.41 11.91
CA GLU A 110 8.06 -16.58 11.20
C GLU A 110 9.39 -16.27 10.52
N GLY A 111 9.50 -15.13 9.84
CA GLY A 111 10.76 -14.72 9.21
C GLY A 111 11.86 -14.41 10.23
N ILE A 112 11.53 -14.00 11.46
CA ILE A 112 12.49 -13.87 12.57
C ILE A 112 12.96 -15.26 13.02
N ASP A 113 12.04 -16.20 13.14
CA ASP A 113 12.33 -17.58 13.52
C ASP A 113 13.20 -18.27 12.48
N GLU A 114 12.85 -18.17 11.20
CA GLU A 114 13.62 -18.73 10.08
C GLU A 114 15.04 -18.16 10.03
N ALA A 115 15.17 -16.85 10.22
CA ALA A 115 16.47 -16.21 10.28
C ALA A 115 17.29 -16.77 11.44
N ALA A 116 16.73 -16.78 12.66
CA ALA A 116 17.36 -17.32 13.85
C ALA A 116 17.77 -18.79 13.69
N ASP A 117 16.88 -19.63 13.18
CA ASP A 117 17.15 -21.04 12.91
C ASP A 117 18.30 -21.22 11.91
N GLY A 118 18.33 -20.40 10.87
CA GLY A 118 19.44 -20.37 9.92
C GLY A 118 20.78 -20.08 10.59
N TYR A 119 20.82 -19.14 11.55
CA TYR A 119 22.02 -18.84 12.33
C TYR A 119 22.40 -19.99 13.27
N ILE A 120 21.43 -20.55 13.98
CA ILE A 120 21.66 -21.66 14.91
C ILE A 120 22.22 -22.87 14.15
N ARG A 121 21.61 -23.24 13.01
CA ARG A 121 22.13 -24.31 12.15
C ARG A 121 23.56 -24.07 11.70
N SER A 122 23.90 -22.85 11.29
CA SER A 122 25.27 -22.50 10.89
C SER A 122 26.28 -22.63 12.04
N HIS A 123 25.92 -22.19 13.25
CA HIS A 123 26.78 -22.32 14.42
C HIS A 123 26.87 -23.75 14.93
N GLN A 124 25.79 -24.53 14.84
CA GLN A 124 25.79 -25.95 15.17
C GLN A 124 26.72 -26.73 14.24
N TRP A 125 26.68 -26.46 12.93
CA TRP A 125 27.62 -27.06 11.99
C TRP A 125 29.08 -26.80 12.39
N HIS A 126 29.44 -25.57 12.78
CA HIS A 126 30.80 -25.27 13.24
C HIS A 126 31.19 -26.01 14.53
N ILE A 127 30.25 -26.19 15.46
CA ILE A 127 30.46 -27.01 16.68
C ILE A 127 30.77 -28.45 16.29
N ASP A 128 30.00 -29.02 15.36
CA ASP A 128 30.17 -30.39 14.89
C ASP A 128 31.51 -30.58 14.17
N GLN A 129 31.98 -29.56 13.45
CA GLN A 129 33.32 -29.49 12.84
C GLN A 129 34.46 -29.20 13.85
N ARG A 130 34.16 -29.09 15.15
CA ARG A 130 35.11 -28.75 16.22
C ARG A 130 35.79 -27.39 16.05
N ILE A 131 35.21 -26.49 15.27
CA ILE A 131 35.68 -25.11 15.12
C ILE A 131 35.19 -24.35 16.34
N THR A 132 36.10 -23.87 17.18
CA THR A 132 35.83 -23.04 18.38
C THR A 132 34.49 -23.33 19.11
N PRO A 133 34.23 -24.56 19.59
CA PRO A 133 32.87 -24.98 19.99
C PRO A 133 32.26 -24.15 21.11
N ALA A 134 33.07 -23.71 22.08
CA ALA A 134 32.61 -22.87 23.18
C ALA A 134 32.10 -21.49 22.69
N GLY A 135 32.78 -20.90 21.70
CA GLY A 135 32.38 -19.62 21.10
C GLY A 135 31.05 -19.73 20.36
N HIS A 136 30.85 -20.82 19.61
CA HIS A 136 29.60 -21.02 18.87
C HIS A 136 28.42 -21.40 19.78
N ARG A 137 28.63 -22.16 20.87
CA ARG A 137 27.57 -22.40 21.87
C ARG A 137 27.09 -21.11 22.51
N ARG A 138 28.03 -20.24 22.89
CA ARG A 138 27.71 -18.90 23.39
C ARG A 138 26.91 -18.11 22.35
N ARG A 139 27.33 -18.16 21.08
CA ARG A 139 26.64 -17.45 20.00
C ARG A 139 25.22 -17.96 19.74
N ILE A 140 24.98 -19.27 19.83
CA ILE A 140 23.62 -19.84 19.74
C ILE A 140 22.72 -19.26 20.85
N ALA A 141 23.21 -19.19 22.09
CA ALA A 141 22.46 -18.59 23.19
C ALA A 141 22.18 -17.09 22.96
N GLU A 142 23.12 -16.35 22.36
CA GLU A 142 22.90 -14.95 21.96
C GLU A 142 21.85 -14.83 20.85
N VAL A 143 21.86 -15.72 19.84
CA VAL A 143 20.85 -15.73 18.75
C VAL A 143 19.44 -15.98 19.29
N GLU A 144 19.28 -16.84 20.29
CA GLU A 144 17.98 -17.06 20.94
C GLU A 144 17.46 -15.79 21.63
N GLN A 145 18.34 -15.01 22.27
CA GLN A 145 17.95 -13.71 22.84
C GLN A 145 17.62 -12.69 21.74
N GLU A 146 18.38 -12.69 20.64
CA GLU A 146 18.12 -11.84 19.48
C GLU A 146 16.80 -12.19 18.79
N ARG A 147 16.40 -13.48 18.75
CA ARG A 147 15.08 -13.90 18.25
C ARG A 147 13.96 -13.23 19.04
N ILE A 148 14.04 -13.27 20.37
CA ILE A 148 13.03 -12.66 21.25
C ILE A 148 13.00 -11.13 21.04
N GLU A 149 14.16 -10.48 21.03
CA GLU A 149 14.24 -9.03 20.83
C GLU A 149 13.79 -8.61 19.43
N GLY A 150 14.06 -9.41 18.40
CA GLY A 150 13.62 -9.19 17.04
C GLY A 150 12.09 -9.19 16.92
N LYS A 151 11.43 -10.17 17.53
CA LYS A 151 9.96 -10.23 17.59
C LYS A 151 9.38 -9.04 18.36
N ARG A 152 10.00 -8.66 19.48
CA ARG A 152 9.59 -7.48 20.26
C ARG A 152 9.68 -6.20 19.42
N LEU A 153 10.80 -5.98 18.73
CA LEU A 153 11.01 -4.82 17.87
C LEU A 153 10.02 -4.79 16.69
N LEU A 154 9.76 -5.95 16.08
CA LEU A 154 8.80 -6.07 15.00
C LEU A 154 7.38 -5.70 15.47
N ALA A 155 6.95 -6.22 16.62
CA ALA A 155 5.65 -5.90 17.20
C ALA A 155 5.52 -4.41 17.54
N GLU A 156 6.56 -3.80 18.10
CA GLU A 156 6.61 -2.36 18.38
C GLU A 156 6.44 -1.53 17.10
N ARG A 157 7.19 -1.84 16.05
CA ARG A 157 7.09 -1.13 14.76
C ARG A 157 5.73 -1.33 14.10
N LYS A 158 5.16 -2.54 14.16
CA LYS A 158 3.81 -2.82 13.66
C LYS A 158 2.76 -2.01 14.42
N ALA A 159 2.85 -1.93 15.75
CA ALA A 159 1.92 -1.13 16.55
C ALA A 159 1.99 0.37 16.19
N VAL A 160 3.20 0.91 16.00
CA VAL A 160 3.39 2.29 15.55
C VAL A 160 2.82 2.52 14.15
N TYR A 161 3.08 1.61 13.22
CA TYR A 161 2.56 1.70 11.86
C TYR A 161 1.04 1.62 11.82
N ASN A 162 0.44 0.67 12.54
CA ASN A 162 -1.01 0.53 12.62
C ASN A 162 -1.67 1.74 13.27
N ALA A 163 -1.10 2.26 14.37
CA ALA A 163 -1.62 3.48 15.00
C ALA A 163 -1.54 4.70 14.07
N TRP A 164 -0.48 4.80 13.26
CA TRP A 164 -0.39 5.82 12.21
C TRP A 164 -1.45 5.61 11.13
N TRP A 165 -1.60 4.38 10.63
CA TRP A 165 -2.58 4.00 9.61
C TRP A 165 -4.02 4.34 10.05
N ASP A 166 -4.39 3.98 11.26
CA ASP A 166 -5.71 4.26 11.83
C ASP A 166 -5.95 5.78 11.98
N ALA A 167 -4.89 6.54 12.31
CA ALA A 167 -4.97 7.99 12.48
C ALA A 167 -5.02 8.78 11.16
N THR A 168 -4.52 8.22 10.05
CA THR A 168 -4.52 8.91 8.74
C THR A 168 -5.83 8.79 7.98
N GLY A 169 -6.72 7.87 8.39
CA GLY A 169 -7.97 7.59 7.67
C GLY A 169 -7.78 6.73 6.43
N LEU A 170 -6.61 6.10 6.25
CA LEU A 170 -6.31 5.22 5.11
C LEU A 170 -7.31 4.07 4.98
N THR A 171 -7.75 3.48 6.10
CA THR A 171 -8.79 2.43 6.10
C THR A 171 -10.05 2.87 5.36
N ALA A 172 -10.56 4.07 5.64
CA ALA A 172 -11.78 4.57 5.00
C ALA A 172 -11.60 4.82 3.50
N ILE A 173 -10.40 5.24 3.07
CA ILE A 173 -10.07 5.43 1.66
C ILE A 173 -10.05 4.08 0.94
N VAL A 174 -9.37 3.08 1.51
CA VAL A 174 -9.27 1.73 0.95
C VAL A 174 -10.64 1.07 0.87
N GLU A 175 -11.44 1.15 1.94
CA GLU A 175 -12.81 0.62 1.94
C GLU A 175 -13.70 1.30 0.90
N GLN A 176 -13.58 2.62 0.74
CA GLN A 176 -14.32 3.34 -0.29
C GLN A 176 -13.85 2.95 -1.71
N CYS A 177 -12.55 2.75 -1.91
CA CYS A 177 -11.98 2.32 -3.19
C CYS A 177 -12.55 0.96 -3.59
N HIS A 178 -12.44 -0.05 -2.71
CA HIS A 178 -12.97 -1.38 -2.95
C HIS A 178 -14.49 -1.37 -3.21
N ALA A 179 -15.26 -0.59 -2.43
CA ALA A 179 -16.70 -0.50 -2.63
C ALA A 179 -17.08 0.12 -4.00
N LEU A 180 -16.24 1.02 -4.54
CA LEU A 180 -16.43 1.58 -5.88
C LEU A 180 -15.96 0.62 -6.97
N GLU A 181 -14.87 -0.10 -6.76
CA GLU A 181 -14.38 -1.15 -7.66
C GLU A 181 -15.41 -2.28 -7.82
N ASP A 182 -16.06 -2.71 -6.74
CA ASP A 182 -17.14 -3.71 -6.77
C ASP A 182 -18.31 -3.32 -7.71
N ILE A 183 -18.46 -2.02 -8.01
CA ILE A 183 -19.48 -1.48 -8.92
C ILE A 183 -18.89 -1.20 -10.30
N GLU A 184 -17.69 -0.63 -10.35
CA GLU A 184 -17.02 -0.23 -11.57
C GLU A 184 -16.59 -1.44 -12.40
N ASP A 185 -16.09 -2.51 -11.77
CA ASP A 185 -15.61 -3.72 -12.44
C ASP A 185 -16.71 -4.37 -13.30
N PRO A 186 -17.94 -4.62 -12.78
CA PRO A 186 -19.03 -5.13 -13.60
C PRO A 186 -19.40 -4.21 -14.78
N LEU A 187 -19.34 -2.89 -14.61
CA LEU A 187 -19.63 -1.93 -15.67
C LEU A 187 -18.54 -1.94 -16.74
N TYR A 188 -17.27 -1.94 -16.31
CA TYR A 188 -16.11 -2.09 -17.18
C TYR A 188 -16.22 -3.37 -18.01
N GLN A 189 -16.53 -4.50 -17.36
CA GLN A 189 -16.68 -5.78 -18.06
C GLN A 189 -17.86 -5.77 -19.04
N GLN A 190 -18.98 -5.13 -18.72
CA GLN A 190 -20.11 -5.00 -19.66
C GLN A 190 -19.75 -4.16 -20.89
N ILE A 191 -19.09 -3.01 -20.70
CA ILE A 191 -18.62 -2.15 -21.79
C ILE A 191 -17.58 -2.88 -22.64
N MET A 192 -16.61 -3.51 -21.98
CA MET A 192 -15.52 -4.22 -22.65
C MET A 192 -15.94 -5.55 -23.25
N ASN A 193 -17.12 -6.08 -22.97
CA ASN A 193 -17.68 -7.26 -23.66
C ASN A 193 -18.86 -6.89 -24.58
N TRP A 194 -19.15 -5.60 -24.76
CA TRP A 194 -20.18 -5.15 -25.68
C TRP A 194 -19.86 -5.58 -27.11
N GLU A 195 -20.83 -6.21 -27.78
CA GLU A 195 -20.75 -6.56 -29.20
C GLU A 195 -21.33 -5.42 -30.04
N PRO A 196 -20.51 -4.65 -30.78
CA PRO A 196 -21.00 -3.54 -31.59
C PRO A 196 -21.96 -4.04 -32.67
N GLN A 197 -23.20 -3.55 -32.66
CA GLN A 197 -24.19 -3.86 -33.71
C GLN A 197 -24.23 -2.76 -34.77
N THR A 198 -23.74 -1.57 -34.43
CA THR A 198 -23.72 -0.40 -35.31
C THR A 198 -22.34 0.26 -35.36
N ILE A 199 -22.11 1.09 -36.39
CA ILE A 199 -20.92 1.94 -36.49
C ILE A 199 -20.84 2.93 -35.32
N GLU A 200 -21.98 3.38 -34.81
CA GLU A 200 -22.02 4.29 -33.66
C GLU A 200 -21.54 3.58 -32.38
N ASP A 201 -21.94 2.32 -32.16
CA ASP A 201 -21.41 1.52 -31.05
C ASP A 201 -19.89 1.35 -31.16
N ALA A 202 -19.40 1.09 -32.38
CA ALA A 202 -17.97 0.97 -32.66
C ALA A 202 -17.21 2.26 -32.32
N ARG A 203 -17.79 3.42 -32.66
CA ARG A 203 -17.23 4.74 -32.37
C ARG A 203 -17.22 5.02 -30.87
N LEU A 204 -18.31 4.69 -30.16
CA LEU A 204 -18.41 4.85 -28.70
C LEU A 204 -17.39 3.97 -27.99
N MET A 205 -17.24 2.70 -28.39
CA MET A 205 -16.20 1.81 -27.85
C MET A 205 -14.79 2.33 -28.12
N ALA A 206 -14.49 2.79 -29.33
CA ALA A 206 -13.18 3.34 -29.65
C ALA A 206 -12.87 4.58 -28.80
N GLY A 207 -13.83 5.51 -28.68
CA GLY A 207 -13.70 6.70 -27.85
C GLY A 207 -13.53 6.37 -26.36
N TYR A 208 -14.22 5.34 -25.89
CA TYR A 208 -14.06 4.81 -24.54
C TYR A 208 -12.63 4.30 -24.28
N ILE A 209 -12.11 3.42 -25.15
CA ILE A 209 -10.76 2.85 -25.02
C ILE A 209 -9.69 3.95 -25.07
N VAL A 210 -9.81 4.89 -26.01
CA VAL A 210 -8.89 6.03 -26.11
C VAL A 210 -8.88 6.85 -24.83
N ARG A 211 -10.06 7.15 -24.27
CA ARG A 211 -10.16 7.93 -23.03
C ARG A 211 -9.66 7.18 -21.80
N LEU A 212 -9.89 5.87 -21.72
CA LEU A 212 -9.41 5.04 -20.61
C LEU A 212 -7.88 5.03 -20.51
N HIS A 213 -7.19 5.07 -21.65
CA HIS A 213 -5.74 5.02 -21.74
C HIS A 213 -5.07 6.37 -22.07
N ASP A 214 -5.79 7.48 -21.90
CA ASP A 214 -5.30 8.84 -22.20
C ASP A 214 -4.62 8.98 -23.59
N GLY A 215 -5.18 8.28 -24.59
CA GLY A 215 -4.65 8.24 -25.95
C GLY A 215 -3.59 7.18 -26.23
N ASP A 216 -2.96 6.59 -25.22
CA ASP A 216 -1.95 5.53 -25.39
C ASP A 216 -2.60 4.13 -25.38
N VAL A 217 -3.33 3.82 -26.45
CA VAL A 217 -4.12 2.59 -26.53
C VAL A 217 -3.23 1.37 -26.72
N PRO A 218 -3.28 0.36 -25.84
CA PRO A 218 -2.54 -0.88 -26.02
C PRO A 218 -2.92 -1.59 -27.32
N GLU A 219 -1.93 -2.08 -28.07
CA GLU A 219 -2.12 -2.74 -29.38
C GLU A 219 -3.17 -3.87 -29.30
N LEU A 220 -3.13 -4.68 -28.23
CA LEU A 220 -4.08 -5.76 -28.01
C LEU A 220 -5.53 -5.26 -27.93
N ARG A 221 -5.79 -4.11 -27.29
CA ARG A 221 -7.13 -3.54 -27.16
C ARG A 221 -7.63 -3.01 -28.50
N ALA A 222 -6.76 -2.33 -29.26
CA ALA A 222 -7.08 -1.87 -30.61
C ALA A 222 -7.38 -3.05 -31.57
N VAL A 223 -6.53 -4.09 -31.56
CA VAL A 223 -6.70 -5.30 -32.37
C VAL A 223 -7.97 -6.06 -32.00
N ASN A 224 -8.28 -6.19 -30.71
CA ASN A 224 -9.49 -6.87 -30.26
C ASN A 224 -10.76 -6.14 -30.69
N LEU A 225 -10.77 -4.80 -30.69
CA LEU A 225 -11.89 -4.03 -31.24
C LEU A 225 -12.06 -4.30 -32.75
N VAL A 226 -10.98 -4.25 -33.53
CA VAL A 226 -11.03 -4.54 -34.98
C VAL A 226 -11.54 -5.96 -35.26
N LYS A 227 -11.07 -6.96 -34.48
CA LYS A 227 -11.54 -8.35 -34.59
C LYS A 227 -13.05 -8.44 -34.34
N ARG A 228 -13.57 -7.77 -33.31
CA ARG A 228 -15.02 -7.75 -33.01
C ARG A 228 -15.82 -7.13 -34.15
N LEU A 229 -15.37 -6.00 -34.69
CA LEU A 229 -16.04 -5.35 -35.82
C LEU A 229 -16.05 -6.21 -37.09
N ALA A 230 -15.02 -7.05 -37.26
CA ALA A 230 -14.93 -8.00 -38.36
C ALA A 230 -15.68 -9.33 -38.10
N GLY A 231 -16.33 -9.49 -36.94
CA GLY A 231 -17.00 -10.75 -36.55
C GLY A 231 -16.02 -11.90 -36.27
N LEU A 232 -14.77 -11.59 -35.94
CA LEU A 232 -13.70 -12.56 -35.68
C LEU A 232 -13.58 -12.83 -34.17
N THR A 233 -13.22 -14.07 -33.82
CA THR A 233 -12.93 -14.46 -32.43
C THR A 233 -11.81 -13.62 -31.83
N VAL A 234 -12.08 -13.09 -30.64
CA VAL A 234 -11.19 -12.22 -29.88
C VAL A 234 -10.32 -13.09 -28.98
N SER A 235 -9.02 -12.82 -28.90
CA SER A 235 -8.18 -13.51 -27.92
C SER A 235 -8.32 -12.82 -26.57
N THR A 236 -8.82 -13.55 -25.58
CA THR A 236 -8.66 -13.22 -24.16
C THR A 236 -7.21 -13.53 -23.80
N GLY A 237 -6.29 -12.62 -24.12
CA GLY A 237 -4.95 -12.73 -23.57
C GLY A 237 -5.07 -12.57 -22.07
N GLU A 238 -4.99 -13.68 -21.33
CA GLU A 238 -4.60 -13.66 -19.91
C GLU A 238 -3.26 -12.92 -19.86
N GLU A 239 -3.24 -11.79 -19.15
CA GLU A 239 -2.01 -11.03 -18.91
C GLU A 239 -1.07 -11.88 -18.03
N ALA A 240 0.18 -11.97 -18.49
CA ALA A 240 1.35 -12.42 -17.73
C ALA A 240 2.14 -11.20 -17.28
#